data_AF-A0A550HSK8-F1
#
_entry.id   AF-A0A550HSK8-F1
#
_cell.length_a   1.000
_cell.length_b   1.000
_cell.length_c   1.000
_cell.angle_alpha   90.00
_cell.angle_beta   90.00
_cell.angle_gamma   90.00
#
_symmetry.space_group_name_H-M   'P 1'
#
loop_
_entity.id
_entity.type
_entity.pdbx_description
1 polymer ?
#
loop_
_entity_poly.entity_id
_entity_poly.type
_entity_poly.pdbx_seq_one_letter_code
_entity_poly.pdbx_strand_id
1 'polypeptide(L)'
;MLRTSWRYLLLRVPSEQNVSENDLKSALSETIEEFFGIIGLSQISLKIIRYDSSKGRAIVRCRTESTEMLRSSIALLTKISGKSGSISTIGVSGTIKSLKLK
;
A
#
# COMPACT_ATOMS: atom_id res chain seq x y z
N MET A 1 23.77 -3.46 -15.66
CA MET A 1 23.38 -2.28 -14.83
C MET A 1 22.31 -2.73 -13.85
N LEU A 2 22.64 -2.86 -12.55
CA LEU A 2 21.69 -3.24 -11.50
C LEU A 2 20.89 -1.99 -11.09
N ARG A 3 19.78 -1.72 -11.78
CA ARG A 3 18.87 -0.62 -11.43
C ARG A 3 17.66 -1.17 -10.71
N THR A 4 17.49 -0.83 -9.43
CA THR A 4 16.24 -1.09 -8.71
C THR A 4 15.10 -0.33 -9.39
N SER A 5 14.11 -1.06 -9.89
CA SER A 5 12.91 -0.48 -10.50
C SER A 5 11.79 -0.38 -9.47
N TRP A 6 11.07 0.74 -9.47
CA TRP A 6 9.98 1.01 -8.52
C TRP A 6 8.62 0.95 -9.21
N ARG A 7 7.62 0.47 -8.47
CA ARG A 7 6.20 0.66 -8.80
C ARG A 7 5.52 1.48 -7.71
N TYR A 8 4.53 2.22 -8.15
CA TYR A 8 3.68 3.05 -7.32
C TYR A 8 2.25 2.53 -7.46
N LEU A 9 1.58 2.34 -6.34
CA LEU A 9 0.19 1.88 -6.28
C LEU A 9 -0.64 3.01 -5.67
N LEU A 10 -1.74 3.36 -6.33
CA LEU A 10 -2.77 4.23 -5.77
C LEU A 10 -3.81 3.35 -5.09
N LEU A 11 -4.03 3.60 -3.82
CA LEU A 11 -4.95 2.86 -2.97
C LEU A 11 -6.16 3.73 -2.63
N ARG A 12 -7.32 3.09 -2.55
CA ARG A 12 -8.52 3.64 -1.93
C ARG A 12 -8.61 3.09 -0.51
N VAL A 13 -8.64 4.00 0.45
CA VAL A 13 -8.77 3.74 1.87
C VAL A 13 -10.19 4.18 2.30
N PRO A 14 -10.93 3.39 3.08
CA PRO A 14 -12.25 3.79 3.56
C PRO A 14 -12.20 5.11 4.34
N SER A 15 -12.89 6.14 3.83
CA SER A 15 -12.85 7.49 4.42
C SER A 15 -13.72 7.65 5.67
N GLU A 16 -14.69 6.76 5.89
CA GLU A 16 -15.62 6.80 7.03
C GLU A 16 -14.92 6.47 8.36
N GLN A 17 -13.71 5.91 8.27
CA GLN A 17 -12.87 5.60 9.41
C GLN A 17 -11.76 6.64 9.42
N ASN A 18 -11.61 7.37 10.53
CA ASN A 18 -10.46 8.25 10.80
C ASN A 18 -9.18 7.41 10.87
N VAL A 19 -8.69 6.93 9.73
CA VAL A 19 -7.48 6.15 9.56
C VAL A 19 -6.34 7.15 9.41
N SER A 20 -5.36 7.11 10.30
CA SER A 20 -4.14 7.90 10.17
C SER A 20 -3.17 7.25 9.17
N GLU A 21 -2.17 8.01 8.70
CA GLU A 21 -1.09 7.44 7.87
C GLU A 21 -0.36 6.32 8.61
N ASN A 22 -0.20 6.45 9.93
CA ASN A 22 0.49 5.47 10.75
C ASN A 22 -0.33 4.18 10.89
N ASP A 23 -1.65 4.30 11.08
CA ASP A 23 -2.56 3.14 11.09
C ASP A 23 -2.48 2.36 9.78
N LEU A 24 -2.50 3.08 8.65
CA LEU A 24 -2.36 2.48 7.32
C LEU A 24 -1.00 1.77 7.17
N LYS A 25 0.08 2.42 7.62
CA LYS A 25 1.43 1.87 7.54
C LYS A 25 1.58 0.61 8.38
N SER A 26 1.09 0.63 9.62
CA SER A 26 1.13 -0.54 10.52
C SER A 26 0.32 -1.68 9.94
N ALA A 27 -0.94 -1.43 9.54
CA ALA A 27 -1.80 -2.44 8.98
C ALA A 27 -1.19 -3.10 7.72
N LEU A 28 -0.64 -2.31 6.80
CA LEU A 28 0.04 -2.86 5.62
C LEU A 28 1.29 -3.69 6.00
N SER A 29 2.10 -3.21 6.93
CA SER A 29 3.34 -3.90 7.33
C SER A 29 3.04 -5.20 8.06
N GLU A 30 2.10 -5.19 9.00
CA GLU A 30 1.63 -6.36 9.75
C GLU A 30 1.05 -7.42 8.82
N THR A 31 0.18 -7.03 7.88
CA THR A 31 -0.37 -7.95 6.89
C THR A 31 0.72 -8.51 5.97
N ILE A 32 1.67 -7.71 5.52
CA ILE A 32 2.79 -8.22 4.71
C ILE A 32 3.62 -9.22 5.52
N GLU A 33 3.93 -8.92 6.78
CA GLU A 33 4.69 -9.80 7.65
C GLU A 33 3.95 -11.10 7.95
N GLU A 34 2.63 -11.04 8.18
CA GLU A 34 1.79 -12.21 8.41
C GLU A 34 1.79 -13.17 7.21
N PHE A 35 1.70 -12.64 5.97
CA PHE A 35 1.58 -13.47 4.76
C PHE A 35 2.92 -13.82 4.10
N PHE A 36 3.95 -12.98 4.24
CA PHE A 36 5.23 -13.13 3.55
C PHE A 36 6.45 -13.08 4.47
N GLY A 37 6.24 -12.93 5.78
CA GLY A 37 7.30 -12.84 6.78
C GLY A 37 8.13 -11.56 6.69
N ILE A 38 9.09 -11.44 7.62
CA ILE A 38 10.03 -10.31 7.70
C ILE A 38 10.86 -10.18 6.41
N ILE A 39 11.22 -11.31 5.78
CA ILE A 39 11.94 -11.32 4.50
C ILE A 39 11.09 -10.69 3.40
N GLY A 40 9.80 -11.05 3.30
CA GLY A 40 8.86 -10.47 2.34
C GLY A 40 8.65 -8.97 2.55
N LEU A 41 8.53 -8.54 3.82
CA LEU A 41 8.44 -7.13 4.18
C LEU A 41 9.65 -6.32 3.66
N SER A 42 10.86 -6.87 3.84
CA SER A 42 12.09 -6.27 3.32
C SER A 42 12.13 -6.25 1.78
N GLN A 43 11.76 -7.36 1.13
CA GLN A 43 11.74 -7.48 -0.33
C GLN A 43 10.79 -6.48 -0.98
N ILE A 44 9.56 -6.34 -0.45
CA ILE A 44 8.59 -5.36 -0.95
C ILE A 44 9.15 -3.93 -0.86
N SER A 45 9.93 -3.64 0.19
CA SER A 45 10.49 -2.32 0.45
C SER A 45 9.40 -1.23 0.44
N LEU A 46 8.29 -1.50 1.17
CA LEU A 46 7.10 -0.65 1.22
C LEU A 46 7.44 0.76 1.71
N LYS A 47 6.91 1.78 1.03
CA LYS A 47 6.94 3.16 1.51
C LYS A 47 5.65 3.89 1.15
N ILE A 48 5.02 4.53 2.13
CA ILE A 48 3.95 5.50 1.85
C ILE A 48 4.59 6.77 1.31
N ILE A 49 4.14 7.21 0.14
CA ILE A 49 4.64 8.40 -0.57
C ILE A 49 3.73 9.59 -0.31
N ARG A 50 2.42 9.35 -0.29
CA ARG A 50 1.39 10.34 0.03
C ARG A 50 0.20 9.66 0.68
N TYR A 51 -0.42 10.34 1.63
CA TYR A 51 -1.69 9.95 2.19
C TYR A 51 -2.59 11.17 2.31
N ASP A 52 -3.83 11.04 1.83
CA ASP A 52 -4.89 12.04 1.93
C ASP A 52 -6.08 11.37 2.61
N SER A 53 -6.17 11.54 3.93
CA SER A 53 -7.26 10.99 4.75
C SER A 53 -8.62 11.58 4.37
N SER A 54 -8.67 12.85 3.97
CA SER A 54 -9.90 13.54 3.58
C SER A 54 -10.55 12.93 2.32
N LYS A 55 -9.73 12.39 1.42
CA LYS A 55 -10.18 11.73 0.19
C LYS A 55 -10.15 10.21 0.26
N GLY A 56 -9.66 9.64 1.38
CA GLY A 56 -9.43 8.20 1.51
C GLY A 56 -8.49 7.67 0.43
N ARG A 57 -7.34 8.31 0.20
CA ARG A 57 -6.38 7.91 -0.84
C ARG A 57 -4.96 7.83 -0.34
N ALA A 58 -4.24 6.81 -0.77
CA ALA A 58 -2.82 6.68 -0.50
C ALA A 58 -2.05 6.35 -1.78
N ILE A 59 -0.83 6.88 -1.91
CA ILE A 59 0.14 6.38 -2.88
C ILE A 59 1.23 5.66 -2.09
N VAL A 60 1.43 4.39 -2.40
CA VAL A 60 2.50 3.58 -1.85
C VAL A 60 3.49 3.19 -2.93
N ARG A 61 4.74 2.94 -2.55
CA ARG A 61 5.82 2.49 -3.43
C ARG A 61 6.32 1.12 -2.98
N CYS A 62 6.65 0.27 -3.93
CA CYS A 62 7.34 -0.99 -3.72
C CYS A 62 8.33 -1.29 -4.86
N ARG A 63 9.16 -2.31 -4.68
CA ARG A 63 9.97 -2.86 -5.77
C ARG A 63 9.07 -3.44 -6.86
N THR A 64 9.50 -3.31 -8.11
CA THR A 64 8.73 -3.80 -9.27
C THR A 64 8.49 -5.30 -9.20
N GLU A 65 9.51 -6.07 -8.80
CA GLU A 65 9.42 -7.53 -8.61
C GLU A 65 8.40 -7.95 -7.54
N SER A 66 8.07 -7.07 -6.59
CA SER A 66 7.18 -7.37 -5.46
C SER A 66 5.80 -6.72 -5.61
N THR A 67 5.44 -6.24 -6.81
CA THR A 67 4.17 -5.56 -7.06
C THR A 67 2.97 -6.46 -6.73
N GLU A 68 2.99 -7.69 -7.21
CA GLU A 68 1.88 -8.64 -6.96
C GLU A 68 1.84 -9.10 -5.51
N MET A 69 2.98 -9.25 -4.86
CA MET A 69 3.06 -9.55 -3.42
C MET A 69 2.33 -8.46 -2.59
N LEU A 70 2.64 -7.19 -2.87
CA LEU A 70 1.97 -6.07 -2.21
C LEU A 70 0.47 -6.02 -2.56
N ARG A 71 0.08 -6.25 -3.81
CA ARG A 71 -1.35 -6.26 -4.21
C ARG A 71 -2.14 -7.34 -3.49
N SER A 72 -1.56 -8.53 -3.34
CA SER A 72 -2.17 -9.63 -2.58
C SER A 72 -2.31 -9.29 -1.10
N SER A 73 -1.28 -8.73 -0.47
CA SER A 73 -1.38 -8.24 0.92
C SER A 73 -2.50 -7.20 1.09
N ILE A 74 -2.61 -6.24 0.17
CA ILE A 74 -3.67 -5.22 0.20
C ILE A 74 -5.06 -5.86 0.09
N ALA A 75 -5.22 -6.86 -0.79
CA ALA A 75 -6.51 -7.55 -0.97
C ALA A 75 -6.92 -8.38 0.26
N LEU A 76 -5.96 -8.88 1.03
CA LEU A 76 -6.19 -9.63 2.28
C LEU A 76 -6.46 -8.72 3.48
N LEU A 77 -6.16 -7.43 3.36
CA LEU A 77 -6.33 -6.46 4.43
C LEU A 77 -7.81 -6.07 4.59
N THR A 78 -8.45 -6.68 5.59
CA THR A 78 -9.89 -6.51 5.87
C THR A 78 -10.18 -5.65 7.12
N LYS A 79 -9.15 -5.34 7.91
CA LYS A 79 -9.27 -4.55 9.14
C LYS A 79 -8.12 -3.54 9.23
N ILE A 80 -8.43 -2.33 9.69
CA ILE A 80 -7.46 -1.27 10.00
C ILE A 80 -7.76 -0.78 11.40
N SER A 81 -6.78 -0.86 12.31
CA SER A 81 -6.92 -0.44 13.71
C SER A 81 -8.18 -0.98 14.39
N GLY A 82 -8.48 -2.27 14.15
CA GLY A 82 -9.64 -2.97 14.71
C GLY A 82 -10.99 -2.70 14.04
N LYS A 83 -11.06 -1.79 13.06
CA LYS A 83 -12.28 -1.45 12.32
C LYS A 83 -12.32 -2.19 10.99
N SER A 84 -13.49 -2.74 10.62
CA SER A 84 -13.68 -3.44 9.36
C SER A 84 -13.59 -2.47 8.18
N GLY A 85 -12.62 -2.65 7.29
CA GLY A 85 -12.43 -1.77 6.14
C GLY A 85 -11.57 -2.46 5.10
N SER A 86 -12.04 -2.50 3.84
CA SER A 86 -11.27 -3.04 2.73
C SER A 86 -10.47 -1.95 2.04
N ILE A 87 -9.17 -2.19 1.86
CA ILE A 87 -8.33 -1.35 1.00
C ILE A 87 -8.35 -1.96 -0.40
N SER A 88 -8.46 -1.12 -1.43
CA SER A 88 -8.37 -1.57 -2.82
C SER A 88 -7.29 -0.82 -3.57
N THR A 89 -6.57 -1.53 -4.44
CA THR A 89 -5.65 -0.91 -5.40
C THR A 89 -6.46 -0.40 -6.59
N ILE A 90 -6.45 0.91 -6.82
CA ILE A 90 -7.19 1.54 -7.93
C ILE A 90 -6.30 1.92 -9.11
N GLY A 91 -4.97 1.82 -8.98
CA GLY A 91 -4.05 2.00 -10.10
C GLY A 91 -2.62 1.64 -9.76
N VAL A 92 -1.84 1.28 -10.78
CA VAL A 92 -0.40 0.96 -10.66
C VAL A 92 0.37 1.70 -11.76
N SER A 93 1.52 2.26 -11.44
CA SER A 93 2.37 2.90 -12.43
C SER A 93 3.86 2.90 -12.09
N GLY A 94 4.70 3.15 -13.09
CA GLY A 94 6.15 3.34 -12.90
C GLY A 94 6.54 4.74 -12.41
N THR A 95 5.61 5.70 -12.47
CA THR A 95 5.86 7.07 -11.98
C THR A 95 4.68 7.57 -11.17
N ILE A 96 4.94 8.49 -10.23
CA ILE A 96 3.87 9.13 -9.44
C ILE A 96 3.02 10.05 -10.34
N LYS A 97 3.65 10.73 -11.32
CA LYS A 97 2.97 11.70 -12.20
C LYS A 97 1.85 11.07 -13.03
N SER A 98 2.00 9.81 -13.43
CA SER A 98 0.97 9.07 -14.17
C SER A 98 -0.16 8.54 -13.29
N LEU A 99 0.03 8.43 -11.98
CA LEU A 99 -1.03 8.14 -11.02
C LEU A 99 -1.81 9.43 -10.75
N LYS A 100 -2.86 9.65 -11.54
CA LYS A 100 -3.82 10.71 -11.25
C LYS A 100 -4.60 10.31 -9.99
N LEU A 101 -4.51 11.10 -8.92
CA LEU A 101 -5.60 11.17 -7.94
C LEU A 101 -6.79 11.76 -8.70
N LYS A 102 -7.62 10.91 -9.31
CA LYS A 102 -8.88 11.29 -9.95
C LYS A 102 -9.91 11.56 -8.86
#